data_AF-A0A177MXS2-F1
#
_entry.id   AF-A0A177MXS2-F1
#
_cell.length_a   1.000
_cell.length_b   1.000
_cell.length_c   1.000
_cell.angle_alpha   90.00
_cell.angle_beta   90.00
_cell.angle_gamma   90.00
#
_symmetry.space_group_name_H-M   'P 1'
#
loop_
_entity.id
_entity.type
_entity.pdbx_description
1 polymer ?
#
loop_
_entity_poly.entity_id
_entity_poly.type
_entity_poly.pdbx_seq_one_letter_code
_entity_poly.pdbx_strand_id
1 'polypeptide(L)' 'MNIESDQNTTVKEKEFLKISDMIEKLGVTRTQFWRMRKAGEVPPPVIRNPQMWLASQVKEFYEQRVAKEDVGTL' A
#
# COMPACT_ATOMS: atom_id res chain seq x y z
N MET A 1 28.33 32.57 9.79
CA MET A 1 27.70 31.47 10.55
C MET A 1 26.71 30.82 9.61
N ASN A 2 27.00 29.62 9.13
CA ASN A 2 26.11 28.84 8.29
C ASN A 2 25.14 28.11 9.20
N ILE A 3 23.85 28.43 9.10
CA ILE A 3 22.80 27.61 9.68
C ILE A 3 21.88 27.26 8.51
N GLU A 4 22.28 26.25 7.75
CA GLU A 4 21.38 25.48 6.91
C GLU A 4 20.41 24.78 7.86
N SER A 5 19.32 25.48 8.18
CA SER A 5 18.17 24.85 8.82
C SER A 5 17.48 24.02 7.75
N ASP A 6 17.93 22.78 7.60
CA ASP A 6 17.13 21.71 7.00
C ASP A 6 15.80 21.67 7.76
N GLN A 7 14.81 22.37 7.20
CA GLN A 7 13.42 22.17 7.54
C GLN A 7 13.04 20.77 7.03
N ASN A 8 13.49 19.73 7.73
CA ASN A 8 12.98 18.37 7.58
C ASN A 8 11.59 18.31 8.23
N THR A 9 10.67 19.05 7.61
CA THR A 9 9.24 18.90 7.81
C THR A 9 8.94 17.46 7.41
N THR A 10 8.68 16.61 8.40
CA THR A 10 8.19 15.24 8.24
C THR A 10 6.76 15.25 7.67
N VAL A 11 6.61 15.82 6.49
CA VAL A 11 5.50 15.49 5.60
C VAL A 11 5.74 14.03 5.27
N LYS A 12 4.99 13.11 5.89
CA LYS A 12 4.82 11.76 5.34
C LYS A 12 4.35 11.98 3.90
N GLU A 13 5.28 12.03 2.95
CA GLU A 13 4.95 12.14 1.55
C GLU A 13 3.97 11.02 1.27
N LYS A 14 2.78 11.39 0.79
CA LYS A 14 1.74 10.43 0.45
C LYS A 14 2.26 9.66 -0.76
N GLU A 15 3.00 8.59 -0.50
CA GLU A 15 3.56 7.75 -1.54
C GLU A 15 2.41 6.99 -2.20
N PHE A 16 2.19 7.30 -3.48
CA PHE A 16 1.17 6.64 -4.30
C PHE A 16 1.82 5.53 -5.11
N LEU A 17 1.29 4.32 -4.95
CA LEU A 17 1.65 3.13 -5.69
C LEU A 17 0.73 2.98 -6.90
N LYS A 18 1.34 2.73 -8.06
CA LYS A 18 0.63 2.34 -9.28
C LYS A 18 0.37 0.84 -9.27
N ILE A 19 -0.37 0.37 -10.28
CA ILE A 19 -0.62 -1.05 -10.50
C ILE A 19 0.70 -1.84 -10.62
N SER A 20 1.71 -1.28 -11.30
CA SER A 20 3.04 -1.92 -11.44
C SER A 20 3.67 -2.19 -10.08
N ASP A 21 3.70 -1.16 -9.23
CA ASP A 21 4.35 -1.23 -7.92
C ASP A 21 3.61 -2.20 -7.00
N MET A 22 2.28 -2.27 -7.12
CA MET A 22 1.46 -3.24 -6.40
C MET A 22 1.75 -4.68 -6.83
N ILE A 23 1.86 -4.91 -8.14
CA ILE A 23 2.18 -6.23 -8.72
C ILE A 23 3.57 -6.68 -8.28
N GLU A 24 4.55 -5.77 -8.34
CA GLU A 24 5.93 -6.03 -7.89
C GLU A 24 6.00 -6.29 -6.39
N LYS A 25 5.38 -5.45 -5.55
CA LYS A 25 5.38 -5.63 -4.08
C LYS A 25 4.72 -6.94 -3.65
N LEU A 26 3.69 -7.38 -4.36
CA LEU A 26 3.00 -8.63 -4.05
C LEU A 26 3.63 -9.84 -4.74
N GLY A 27 4.57 -9.65 -5.67
CA GLY A 27 5.19 -10.73 -6.44
C GLY A 27 4.18 -11.50 -7.31
N VAL A 28 3.09 -10.87 -7.72
CA VAL A 28 2.00 -11.51 -8.48
C VAL A 28 1.95 -11.01 -9.91
N THR A 29 1.29 -11.74 -10.80
CA THR A 29 0.98 -11.23 -12.15
C THR A 29 -0.19 -10.25 -12.12
N ARG A 30 -0.30 -9.41 -13.15
CA ARG A 30 -1.44 -8.48 -13.31
C ARG A 30 -2.81 -9.17 -13.23
N THR A 31 -2.94 -10.36 -13.81
CA THR A 31 -4.19 -11.12 -13.79
C THR A 31 -4.52 -11.61 -12.37
N GLN A 32 -3.52 -12.11 -11.64
CA GLN A 32 -3.67 -12.52 -10.24
C GLN A 32 -4.05 -11.33 -9.36
N PHE A 33 -3.38 -10.18 -9.52
CA PHE A 33 -3.72 -8.95 -8.82
C PHE A 33 -5.20 -8.59 -8.96
N TRP A 34 -5.75 -8.67 -10.17
CA TRP A 34 -7.17 -8.40 -10.40
C TRP A 34 -8.11 -9.44 -9.77
N ARG A 35 -7.72 -10.71 -9.75
CA ARG A 35 -8.47 -11.77 -9.04
C ARG A 35 -8.49 -11.50 -7.53
N MET A 36 -7.32 -11.21 -6.94
CA MET A 36 -7.18 -10.86 -5.52
C MET A 36 -8.00 -9.61 -5.18
N ARG A 37 -7.96 -8.57 -6.03
CA ARG A 37 -8.79 -7.37 -5.87
C ARG A 37 -10.28 -7.68 -5.91
N LYS A 38 -10.73 -8.56 -6.81
CA LYS A 38 -12.13 -9.01 -6.85
C LYS A 38 -12.51 -9.85 -5.63
N ALA A 39 -11.59 -10.66 -5.11
CA ALA A 39 -11.75 -11.42 -3.88
C ALA A 39 -11.69 -10.57 -2.60
N GLY A 40 -11.38 -9.27 -2.72
CA GLY A 40 -11.21 -8.37 -1.58
C GLY A 40 -9.90 -8.55 -0.83
N GLU A 41 -8.91 -9.22 -1.43
CA GLU A 41 -7.55 -9.43 -0.91
C GLU A 41 -6.59 -8.28 -1.19
N VAL A 42 -6.99 -7.33 -2.02
CA VAL A 42 -6.24 -6.10 -2.27
C VAL A 42 -7.17 -4.92 -1.94
N PRO A 43 -6.66 -3.88 -1.26
CA PRO A 43 -7.48 -2.71 -0.95
C PRO A 43 -7.97 -1.99 -2.21
N PRO A 44 -9.11 -1.28 -2.14
CA PRO A 44 -9.55 -0.44 -3.24
C PRO A 44 -8.55 0.72 -3.46
N PRO A 45 -8.37 1.17 -4.72
CA PRO A 45 -7.51 2.31 -5.03
C PRO A 45 -8.11 3.60 -4.45
N VAL A 46 -7.24 4.48 -3.95
CA VAL A 46 -7.61 5.82 -3.47
C VAL A 46 -8.04 6.71 -4.62
N ILE A 47 -7.28 6.65 -5.72
CA ILE A 47 -7.58 7.39 -6.95
C ILE A 47 -8.03 6.37 -7.98
N ARG A 48 -9.21 6.55 -8.56
CA ARG A 48 -9.80 5.57 -9.49
C ARG A 48 -9.29 5.74 -10.93
N ASN A 49 -8.89 6.94 -11.33
CA ASN A 49 -8.36 7.24 -12.65
C ASN A 49 -7.35 8.41 -12.61
N PRO A 50 -6.04 8.19 -12.85
CA PRO A 50 -5.41 6.88 -12.98
C PRO A 50 -5.46 6.11 -11.66
N GLN A 51 -5.43 4.78 -11.75
CA GLN A 51 -5.63 3.93 -10.58
C GLN A 51 -4.39 3.93 -9.68
N MET A 52 -4.52 4.44 -8.46
CA MET A 52 -3.42 4.59 -7.51
C MET A 52 -3.84 4.20 -6.09
N TRP A 53 -2.92 3.58 -5.37
CA TRP A 53 -3.05 3.15 -3.99
C TRP A 53 -2.14 3.95 -3.09
N LEU A 54 -2.59 4.33 -1.90
CA LEU A 54 -1.69 4.94 -0.93
C LEU A 54 -0.84 3.84 -0.28
N ALA A 55 0.48 3.99 -0.27
CA ALA A 55 1.38 3.00 0.32
C ALA A 55 1.03 2.69 1.79
N SER A 56 0.67 3.72 2.56
CA SER A 56 0.22 3.57 3.95
C SER A 56 -1.04 2.71 4.06
N GLN A 57 -2.04 2.92 3.20
CA GLN A 57 -3.27 2.12 3.20
C GLN A 57 -3.00 0.66 2.84
N VAL A 58 -2.11 0.42 1.87
CA VAL A 58 -1.73 -0.95 1.48
C VAL A 58 -1.04 -1.65 2.63
N LYS A 59 -0.09 -0.97 3.28
CA LYS A 59 0.62 -1.49 4.45
C LYS A 59 -0.36 -1.83 5.59
N GLU A 60 -1.20 -0.89 5.99
CA GLU A 60 -2.20 -1.09 7.06
C GLU A 60 -3.16 -2.24 6.73
N PHE A 61 -3.58 -2.37 5.47
CA PHE A 61 -4.48 -3.43 5.03
C PHE A 61 -3.88 -4.83 5.22
N TYR A 62 -2.61 -5.02 4.87
CA TYR A 62 -1.95 -6.31 5.04
C TYR A 62 -1.54 -6.56 6.50
N GLU A 63 -1.12 -5.53 7.24
CA GLU A 63 -0.87 -5.65 8.69
C GLU A 63 -2.12 -6.11 9.44
N GLN A 64 -3.31 -5.57 9.11
CA GLN A 64 -4.58 -6.01 9.70
C GLN A 64 -4.95 -7.45 9.34
N ARG A 65 -4.53 -7.95 8.18
CA ARG A 65 -4.78 -9.33 7.75
C ARG A 65 -3.88 -10.31 8.49
N VAL A 66 -2.58 -10.01 8.59
CA VAL A 66 -1.64 -10.82 9.38
C VAL A 66 -2.09 -10.88 10.84
N ALA A 67 -2.48 -9.74 11.42
CA ALA A 67 -2.98 -9.69 12.80
C ALA A 67 -4.28 -10.49 13.02
N LYS A 68 -5.10 -10.70 11.98
CA LYS A 68 -6.32 -11.53 12.06
C LYS A 68 -6.03 -13.02 11.94
N GLU A 69 -4.99 -13.40 11.20
CA GLU A 69 -4.57 -14.80 11.09
C GLU A 69 -3.89 -15.28 12.38
N ASP A 70 -3.19 -14.40 13.10
CA ASP A 70 -2.52 -14.71 14.37
C ASP A 70 -3.52 -15.00 15.52
N VAL A 71 -4.73 -14.43 15.47
CA VAL A 71 -5.77 -14.63 16.51
C VAL A 71 -6.58 -15.93 16.29
N GLY A 72 -6.35 -16.64 15.18
CA GLY A 72 -7.09 -17.86 14.82
C GLY A 72 -6.47 -19.19 15.25
N THR A 73 -5.33 -19.18 15.96
CA THR A 73 -4.67 -20.43 16.40
C THR A 73 -4.83 -20.60 17.91
N LEU A 74 -6.00 -21.09 18.35
CA LEU A 74 -6.22 -21.70 19.67
C LEU A 74 -7.26 -22.81 19.56
#